data_AF-A0A0Q6AWZ7-F1
#
_entry.id   AF-A0A0Q6AWZ7-F1
#
_cell.length_a   1.000
_cell.length_b   1.000
_cell.length_c   1.000
_cell.angle_alpha   90.00
_cell.angle_beta   90.00
_cell.angle_gamma   90.00
#
_symmetry.space_group_name_H-M   'P 1'
#
loop_
_entity.id
_entity.type
_entity.pdbx_description
1 polymer ?
#
loop_
_entity_poly.entity_id
_entity_poly.type
_entity_poly.pdbx_seq_one_letter_code
_entity_poly.pdbx_strand_id
1 'polypeptide(L)'
;MISSEQEKQIALYLVSKKLHSQIIIEVKDHFISQISNLMETKNLNFQEAFLETKSSWKNELEMVNADLLSFRKITRLERNIMKPIFRRIMFFALAVSLLIGIVLSINENLYLYVQVSLLLVYISITFYNFFFKKMKFSEFQRMSFHPLLLRNILMMLLIIPVAGMIFSPKDNPWESPLSQMFLTYGILIQIQLLYFRTKKINVLLT
;
A
#
# COMPACT_ATOMS: atom_id res chain seq x y z
N MET A 1 35.70 -9.19 10.01
CA MET A 1 34.48 -10.02 10.17
C MET A 1 33.72 -9.55 11.40
N ILE A 2 32.41 -9.35 11.30
CA ILE A 2 31.58 -8.85 12.41
C ILE A 2 31.35 -9.99 13.43
N SER A 3 31.49 -9.70 14.72
CA SER A 3 31.27 -10.67 15.80
C SER A 3 29.79 -10.80 16.16
N SER A 4 29.41 -11.89 16.84
CA SER A 4 28.02 -12.10 17.30
C SER A 4 27.52 -10.98 18.22
N GLU A 5 28.39 -10.43 19.08
CA GLU A 5 28.04 -9.32 19.96
C GLU A 5 27.80 -8.02 19.18
N GLN A 6 28.59 -7.78 18.13
CA GLN A 6 28.41 -6.63 17.23
C GLN A 6 27.13 -6.75 16.40
N GLU A 7 26.79 -7.95 15.92
CA GLU A 7 25.53 -8.19 15.22
C GLU A 7 24.33 -7.94 16.15
N LYS A 8 24.41 -8.37 17.41
CA LYS A 8 23.39 -8.10 18.42
C LYS A 8 23.22 -6.59 18.67
N GLN A 9 24.31 -5.82 18.71
CA GLN A 9 24.23 -4.36 18.83
C GLN A 9 23.51 -3.71 17.64
N ILE A 10 23.77 -4.17 16.42
CA ILE A 10 23.08 -3.70 15.21
C ILE A 10 21.58 -4.03 15.30
N ALA A 11 21.24 -5.27 15.66
CA ALA A 11 19.85 -5.71 15.78
C ALA A 11 19.06 -4.89 16.81
N LEU A 12 19.63 -4.68 18.01
CA LEU A 12 19.01 -3.86 19.06
C LEU A 12 18.77 -2.42 18.60
N TYR A 13 19.73 -1.83 17.88
CA TYR A 13 19.56 -0.50 17.29
C TYR A 13 18.41 -0.48 16.28
N LEU A 14 18.31 -1.43 15.36
CA LEU A 14 17.25 -1.46 14.34
C LEU A 14 15.87 -1.69 14.96
N VAL A 15 15.76 -2.56 15.97
CA VAL A 15 14.52 -2.77 16.73
C VAL A 15 14.07 -1.47 17.42
N SER A 16 15.00 -0.67 17.95
CA SER A 16 14.69 0.62 18.56
C SER A 16 14.05 1.63 17.58
N LYS A 17 14.24 1.44 16.26
CA LYS A 17 13.70 2.31 15.20
C LYS A 17 12.26 1.98 14.81
N LYS A 18 11.61 1.01 15.47
CA LYS A 18 10.19 0.64 15.24
C LYS A 18 9.88 0.29 13.77
N LEU A 19 10.86 -0.24 13.06
CA LEU A 19 10.74 -0.76 11.70
C LEU A 19 9.82 -1.99 11.68
N HIS A 20 9.14 -2.23 10.55
CA HIS A 20 8.42 -3.48 10.31
C HIS A 20 9.39 -4.67 10.32
N SER A 21 8.95 -5.81 10.88
CA SER A 21 9.82 -6.97 11.12
C SER A 21 10.52 -7.50 9.87
N GLN A 22 9.85 -7.45 8.72
CA GLN A 22 10.42 -7.94 7.47
C GLN A 22 11.48 -6.98 6.91
N ILE A 23 11.26 -5.66 7.08
CA ILE A 23 12.23 -4.63 6.69
C ILE A 23 13.44 -4.64 7.62
N ILE A 24 13.26 -4.96 8.90
CA ILE A 24 14.39 -5.10 9.83
C ILE A 24 15.41 -6.10 9.30
N ILE A 25 14.97 -7.24 8.73
CA ILE A 25 15.88 -8.27 8.23
C ILE A 25 16.69 -7.72 7.05
N GLU A 26 16.02 -7.15 6.04
CA GLU A 26 16.66 -6.60 4.85
C GLU A 26 17.61 -5.44 5.19
N VAL A 27 17.17 -4.53 6.06
CA VAL A 27 17.99 -3.41 6.54
C VAL A 27 19.16 -3.90 7.37
N LYS A 28 19.00 -4.96 8.18
CA LYS A 28 20.09 -5.56 8.96
C LYS A 28 21.19 -6.07 8.03
N ASP A 29 20.82 -6.80 6.98
CA ASP A 29 21.78 -7.36 6.03
C ASP A 29 22.54 -6.24 5.31
N HIS A 30 21.84 -5.17 4.88
CA HIS A 30 22.47 -3.98 4.31
C HIS A 30 23.37 -3.24 5.31
N PHE A 31 22.96 -3.10 6.57
CA PHE A 31 23.77 -2.50 7.64
C PHE A 31 25.08 -3.27 7.85
N ILE A 32 25.01 -4.60 7.96
CA ILE A 32 26.16 -5.48 8.17
C ILE A 32 27.12 -5.38 6.99
N SER A 33 26.60 -5.40 5.75
CA SER A 33 27.39 -5.26 4.54
C SER A 33 28.09 -3.90 4.47
N GLN A 34 27.39 -2.81 4.79
CA GLN A 34 27.95 -1.46 4.77
C GLN A 34 29.02 -1.27 5.85
N ILE A 35 28.79 -1.74 7.07
CA ILE A 35 29.78 -1.68 8.16
C ILE A 35 31.02 -2.48 7.78
N SER A 36 30.84 -3.69 7.25
CA SER A 36 31.97 -4.53 6.81
C SER A 36 32.79 -3.84 5.71
N ASN A 37 32.13 -3.23 4.73
CA ASN A 37 32.78 -2.47 3.68
C ASN A 37 33.56 -1.26 4.23
N LEU A 38 33.00 -0.52 5.20
CA LEU A 38 33.69 0.60 5.85
C LEU A 38 34.91 0.13 6.66
N MET A 39 34.81 -1.00 7.35
CA MET A 39 35.93 -1.59 8.08
C MET A 39 37.04 -2.05 7.13
N GLU A 40 36.71 -2.58 5.95
CA GLU A 40 37.68 -3.09 4.98
C GLU A 40 38.31 -1.96 4.15
N THR A 41 37.50 -1.05 3.61
CA THR A 41 37.97 -0.02 2.66
C THR A 41 38.56 1.20 3.34
N LYS A 42 38.01 1.61 4.49
CA LYS A 42 38.47 2.79 5.24
C LYS A 42 39.29 2.42 6.47
N ASN A 43 39.51 1.12 6.70
CA ASN A 43 40.24 0.58 7.85
C ASN A 43 39.68 1.08 9.21
N LEU A 44 38.38 1.38 9.26
CA LEU A 44 37.71 1.90 10.44
C LEU A 44 37.49 0.78 11.46
N ASN A 45 37.51 1.14 12.74
CA ASN A 45 37.04 0.20 13.76
C ASN A 45 35.51 0.03 13.67
N PHE A 46 34.98 -1.04 14.29
CA PHE A 46 33.54 -1.32 14.26
C PHE A 46 32.69 -0.15 14.77
N GLN A 47 33.12 0.54 15.84
CA GLN A 47 32.32 1.61 16.43
C GLN A 47 32.23 2.83 15.50
N GLU A 48 33.34 3.19 14.84
CA GLU A 48 33.41 4.24 13.83
C GLU A 48 32.55 3.90 12.61
N ALA A 49 32.73 2.70 12.05
CA ALA A 49 31.96 2.22 10.91
C ALA A 49 30.45 2.15 11.23
N PHE A 50 30.09 1.75 12.47
CA PHE A 50 28.71 1.71 12.92
C PHE A 50 28.12 3.11 13.10
N LEU A 51 28.88 4.07 13.64
CA LEU A 51 28.46 5.48 13.75
C LEU A 51 28.24 6.11 12.38
N GLU A 52 29.15 5.88 11.44
CA GLU A 52 29.04 6.39 10.07
C GLU A 52 27.82 5.80 9.36
N THR A 53 27.59 4.49 9.51
CA THR A 53 26.39 3.81 8.98
C THR A 53 25.11 4.36 9.62
N LYS A 54 25.06 4.58 10.93
CA LYS A 54 23.91 5.24 11.59
C LYS A 54 23.63 6.62 11.01
N SER A 55 24.68 7.38 10.70
CA SER A 55 24.57 8.71 10.11
C SER A 55 24.00 8.66 8.69
N SER A 56 24.50 7.76 7.85
CA SER A 56 24.00 7.61 6.47
C SER A 56 22.53 7.19 6.44
N TRP A 57 22.11 6.33 7.36
CA TRP A 57 20.74 5.83 7.45
C TRP A 57 19.79 6.73 8.25
N LYS A 58 20.29 7.82 8.86
CA LYS A 58 19.49 8.71 9.72
C LYS A 58 18.23 9.22 9.01
N ASN A 59 18.36 9.62 7.75
CA ASN A 59 17.24 10.16 6.96
C ASN A 59 16.23 9.06 6.56
N GLU A 60 16.69 7.84 6.29
CA GLU A 60 15.82 6.73 5.86
C GLU A 60 15.04 6.12 7.03
N LEU A 61 15.69 6.05 8.20
CA LEU A 61 15.11 5.57 9.45
C LEU A 61 14.35 6.66 10.22
N GLU A 62 14.24 7.86 9.65
CA GLU A 62 13.46 8.96 10.22
C GLU A 62 11.97 8.60 10.21
N MET A 63 11.31 8.80 11.36
CA MET A 63 9.88 8.58 11.49
C MET A 63 9.11 9.74 10.85
N VAL A 64 8.47 9.46 9.73
CA VAL A 64 7.65 10.42 8.98
C VAL A 64 6.19 9.99 9.00
N ASN A 65 5.28 10.92 8.75
CA ASN A 65 3.88 10.55 8.57
C ASN A 65 3.76 9.68 7.30
N ALA A 66 3.04 8.56 7.41
CA ALA A 66 2.84 7.64 6.29
C ALA A 66 2.19 8.35 5.09
N ASP A 67 1.27 9.27 5.38
CA ASP A 67 0.65 10.16 4.42
C ASP A 67 0.18 11.45 5.12
N LEU A 68 -0.22 12.46 4.34
CA LEU A 68 -0.74 13.75 4.83
C LEU A 68 -1.96 13.60 5.77
N LEU A 69 -2.76 12.54 5.57
CA LEU A 69 -3.98 12.25 6.35
C LEU A 69 -3.81 11.05 7.31
N SER A 70 -2.60 10.49 7.42
CA SER A 70 -2.35 9.37 8.33
C SER A 70 -1.77 9.90 9.64
N PHE A 71 -2.44 9.59 10.75
CA PHE A 71 -1.89 9.81 12.10
C PHE A 71 -0.80 8.78 12.48
N ARG A 72 -0.58 7.76 11.64
CA ARG A 72 0.46 6.74 11.85
C ARG A 72 1.79 7.24 11.30
N LYS A 73 2.81 7.23 12.16
CA LYS A 73 4.21 7.43 11.78
C LYS A 73 4.82 6.10 11.32
N ILE A 74 5.52 6.14 10.20
CA ILE A 74 6.31 5.03 9.63
C ILE A 74 7.69 5.57 9.27
N THR A 75 8.65 4.70 9.02
CA THR A 75 9.97 5.16 8.55
C THR A 75 9.90 5.71 7.12
N ARG A 76 10.80 6.63 6.79
CA ARG A 76 10.88 7.20 5.44
C ARG A 76 11.15 6.12 4.38
N LEU A 77 11.95 5.11 4.73
CA LEU A 77 12.16 3.91 3.92
C LEU A 77 10.85 3.19 3.59
N GLU A 78 10.05 2.83 4.61
CA GLU A 78 8.75 2.19 4.43
C GLU A 78 7.82 3.00 3.53
N ARG A 79 7.77 4.32 3.76
CA ARG A 79 6.97 5.23 2.92
C ARG A 79 7.42 5.20 1.46
N ASN A 80 8.73 5.21 1.21
CA ASN A 80 9.30 5.21 -0.13
C ASN A 80 9.04 3.90 -0.89
N ILE A 81 8.96 2.77 -0.19
CA ILE A 81 8.61 1.48 -0.77
C ILE A 81 7.10 1.41 -1.07
N MET A 82 6.25 1.82 -0.14
CA MET A 82 4.79 1.71 -0.29
C MET A 82 4.20 2.68 -1.32
N LYS A 83 4.63 3.94 -1.29
CA LYS A 83 4.07 5.02 -2.13
C LYS A 83 4.02 4.72 -3.64
N PRO A 84 5.07 4.19 -4.29
CA PRO A 84 5.01 3.85 -5.72
C PRO A 84 4.05 2.69 -6.01
N ILE A 85 3.96 1.70 -5.12
CA ILE A 85 3.05 0.56 -5.30
C ILE A 85 1.59 1.04 -5.23
N PHE A 86 1.26 1.86 -4.24
CA PHE A 86 -0.07 2.48 -4.15
C PHE A 86 -0.40 3.35 -5.36
N ARG A 87 0.56 4.16 -5.84
CA ARG A 87 0.36 4.95 -7.06
C ARG A 87 0.06 4.07 -8.27
N ARG A 88 0.76 2.95 -8.41
CA ARG A 88 0.52 1.99 -9.50
C ARG A 88 -0.89 1.38 -9.41
N ILE A 89 -1.33 0.96 -8.22
CA ILE A 89 -2.66 0.40 -7.98
C ILE A 89 -3.76 1.41 -8.35
N MET A 90 -3.63 2.65 -7.86
CA MET A 90 -4.60 3.71 -8.14
C MET A 90 -4.64 4.04 -9.63
N PHE A 91 -3.47 4.22 -10.28
CA PHE A 91 -3.43 4.56 -11.70
C PHE A 91 -4.00 3.44 -12.58
N PHE A 92 -3.66 2.19 -12.29
CA PHE A 92 -4.20 1.04 -13.02
C PHE A 92 -5.70 0.90 -12.82
N ALA A 93 -6.20 1.01 -11.59
CA ALA A 93 -7.64 0.98 -11.32
C ALA A 93 -8.38 2.11 -12.04
N LEU A 94 -7.81 3.32 -12.06
CA LEU A 94 -8.40 4.47 -12.73
C LEU A 94 -8.46 4.25 -14.24
N ALA A 95 -7.36 3.84 -14.86
CA ALA A 95 -7.31 3.56 -16.31
C ALA A 95 -8.34 2.48 -16.71
N VAL A 96 -8.41 1.38 -15.96
CA VAL A 96 -9.37 0.30 -16.24
C VAL A 96 -10.81 0.76 -16.00
N SER A 97 -11.08 1.55 -14.95
CA SER A 97 -12.42 2.09 -14.70
C SER A 97 -12.89 3.04 -15.80
N LEU A 98 -11.99 3.85 -16.38
CA LEU A 98 -12.30 4.71 -17.51
C LEU A 98 -12.64 3.88 -18.75
N LEU A 99 -11.85 2.85 -19.05
CA LEU A 99 -12.11 1.95 -20.18
C LEU A 99 -13.44 1.21 -20.04
N ILE A 100 -13.76 0.69 -18.84
CA ILE A 100 -15.07 0.06 -18.58
C ILE A 100 -16.20 1.10 -18.65
N GLY A 101 -15.94 2.34 -18.25
CA GLY A 101 -16.90 3.44 -18.39
C GLY A 101 -17.29 3.74 -19.85
N ILE A 102 -16.43 3.48 -20.83
CA ILE A 102 -16.81 3.59 -22.25
C ILE A 102 -17.90 2.57 -22.60
N VAL A 103 -17.89 1.38 -21.98
CA VAL A 103 -18.93 0.36 -22.18
C VAL A 103 -20.29 0.86 -21.70
N LEU A 104 -20.34 1.68 -20.65
CA LEU A 104 -21.58 2.30 -20.18
C LEU A 104 -22.22 3.17 -21.27
N SER A 105 -21.42 3.92 -22.03
CA SER A 105 -21.90 4.74 -23.15
C SER A 105 -22.42 3.93 -24.35
N ILE A 106 -22.02 2.66 -24.47
CA ILE A 106 -22.42 1.78 -25.58
C ILE A 106 -23.67 0.98 -25.20
N ASN A 107 -23.66 0.35 -24.03
CA ASN A 107 -24.74 -0.53 -23.57
C ASN A 107 -24.72 -0.67 -22.04
N GLU A 108 -25.74 -0.11 -21.40
CA GLU A 108 -25.92 -0.14 -19.95
C GLU A 108 -26.04 -1.57 -19.39
N ASN A 109 -26.73 -2.47 -20.10
CA ASN A 109 -26.90 -3.86 -19.66
C ASN A 109 -25.57 -4.62 -19.68
N LEU A 110 -24.73 -4.40 -20.70
CA LEU A 110 -23.39 -5.00 -20.76
C LEU A 110 -22.51 -4.47 -19.62
N TYR A 111 -22.60 -3.18 -19.33
CA TYR A 111 -21.89 -2.58 -18.20
C TYR A 111 -22.29 -3.22 -16.87
N LEU A 112 -23.60 -3.42 -16.63
CA LEU A 112 -24.10 -4.09 -15.44
C LEU A 112 -23.56 -5.53 -15.32
N TYR A 113 -23.54 -6.29 -16.41
CA TYR A 113 -22.95 -7.64 -16.39
C TYR A 113 -21.46 -7.64 -16.03
N VAL A 114 -20.69 -6.66 -16.56
CA VAL A 114 -19.28 -6.50 -16.20
C VAL A 114 -19.13 -6.16 -14.71
N GLN A 115 -19.96 -5.27 -14.18
CA GLN A 115 -19.91 -4.86 -12.77
C GLN A 115 -20.26 -6.02 -11.83
N VAL A 116 -21.29 -6.80 -12.14
CA VAL A 116 -21.67 -8.01 -11.40
C VAL A 116 -20.55 -9.06 -11.45
N SER A 117 -19.93 -9.25 -12.61
CA SER A 117 -18.79 -10.16 -12.77
C SER A 117 -17.60 -9.74 -11.89
N LEU A 118 -17.26 -8.45 -11.85
CA LEU A 118 -16.20 -7.93 -10.97
C LEU A 118 -16.51 -8.15 -9.49
N LEU A 119 -17.77 -7.96 -9.07
CA LEU A 119 -18.20 -8.25 -7.70
C LEU A 119 -18.07 -9.74 -7.36
N LEU A 120 -18.46 -10.62 -8.27
CA LEU A 120 -18.29 -12.07 -8.10
C LEU A 120 -16.82 -12.46 -7.97
N VAL A 121 -15.93 -11.86 -8.76
CA VAL A 121 -14.48 -12.07 -8.65
C VAL A 121 -13.97 -11.61 -7.27
N TYR A 122 -14.38 -10.42 -6.82
CA TYR A 122 -14.02 -9.90 -5.50
C TYR A 122 -14.46 -10.83 -4.36
N ILE A 123 -15.71 -11.29 -4.39
CA ILE A 123 -16.27 -12.22 -3.39
C ILE A 123 -15.51 -13.55 -3.44
N SER A 124 -15.25 -14.07 -4.64
CA SER A 124 -14.55 -15.35 -4.82
C SER A 124 -13.13 -15.32 -4.28
N ILE A 125 -12.36 -14.26 -4.55
CA ILE A 125 -10.99 -14.10 -4.02
C ILE A 125 -11.02 -13.96 -2.50
N THR A 126 -11.96 -13.20 -1.96
CA THR A 126 -12.12 -13.02 -0.51
C THR A 126 -12.45 -14.35 0.16
N PHE A 127 -13.40 -15.10 -0.38
CA PHE A 127 -13.79 -16.42 0.11
C PHE A 127 -12.62 -17.41 0.04
N TYR A 128 -11.90 -17.46 -1.09
CA TYR A 128 -10.69 -18.26 -1.24
C TYR A 128 -9.67 -17.96 -0.14
N ASN A 129 -9.40 -16.68 0.12
CA ASN A 129 -8.41 -16.29 1.13
C ASN A 129 -8.82 -16.67 2.57
N PHE A 130 -10.11 -16.63 2.89
CA PHE A 130 -10.62 -17.07 4.18
C PHE A 130 -10.65 -18.60 4.31
N PHE A 131 -11.13 -19.30 3.28
CA PHE A 131 -11.27 -20.76 3.26
C PHE A 131 -9.90 -21.45 3.40
N PHE A 132 -8.89 -20.98 2.68
CA PHE A 132 -7.52 -21.49 2.77
C PHE A 132 -6.72 -20.89 3.94
N LYS A 133 -7.37 -20.16 4.86
CA LYS A 133 -6.74 -19.53 6.03
C LYS A 133 -5.51 -18.67 5.69
N LYS A 134 -5.48 -18.10 4.47
CA LYS A 134 -4.40 -17.22 4.00
C LYS A 134 -4.51 -15.81 4.58
N MET A 135 -5.66 -15.46 5.15
CA MET A 135 -5.94 -14.15 5.73
C MET A 135 -6.86 -14.25 6.95
N LYS A 136 -6.55 -13.49 8.01
CA LYS A 136 -7.43 -13.33 9.18
C LYS A 136 -8.43 -12.20 8.94
N PHE A 137 -9.59 -12.25 9.60
CA PHE A 137 -10.62 -11.21 9.46
C PHE A 137 -10.12 -9.83 9.91
N SER A 138 -9.32 -9.76 10.96
CA SER A 138 -8.69 -8.52 11.41
C SER A 138 -7.73 -7.92 10.38
N GLU A 139 -7.04 -8.76 9.59
CA GLU A 139 -6.17 -8.31 8.51
C GLU A 139 -6.98 -7.78 7.33
N PHE A 140 -8.09 -8.46 6.98
CA PHE A 140 -9.02 -7.99 5.97
C PHE A 140 -9.59 -6.61 6.31
N GLN A 141 -10.10 -6.43 7.54
CA GLN A 141 -10.59 -5.12 7.99
C GLN A 141 -9.51 -4.04 7.90
N ARG A 142 -8.29 -4.32 8.38
CA ARG A 142 -7.18 -3.34 8.31
C ARG A 142 -6.81 -2.96 6.87
N MET A 143 -6.91 -3.91 5.93
CA MET A 143 -6.67 -3.66 4.52
C MET A 143 -7.79 -2.84 3.89
N SER A 144 -9.05 -3.25 4.05
CA SER A 144 -10.21 -2.57 3.45
C SER A 144 -10.41 -1.16 4.01
N PHE A 145 -10.05 -0.93 5.28
CA PHE A 145 -10.11 0.37 5.94
C PHE A 145 -8.74 1.08 6.02
N HIS A 146 -7.78 0.71 5.15
CA HIS A 146 -6.50 1.42 5.14
C HIS A 146 -6.72 2.92 4.85
N PRO A 147 -6.07 3.85 5.57
CA PRO A 147 -6.32 5.29 5.43
C PRO A 147 -6.24 5.82 3.98
N LEU A 148 -5.39 5.22 3.15
CA LEU A 148 -5.25 5.55 1.72
C LEU A 148 -6.49 5.19 0.88
N LEU A 149 -7.16 4.08 1.18
CA LEU A 149 -8.41 3.68 0.54
C LEU A 149 -9.58 4.47 1.06
N LEU A 150 -9.59 4.70 2.37
CA LEU A 150 -10.60 5.51 3.03
C LEU A 150 -10.61 6.92 2.45
N ARG A 151 -9.44 7.49 2.11
CA ARG A 151 -9.34 8.75 1.36
C ARG A 151 -10.02 8.67 0.00
N ASN A 152 -9.78 7.63 -0.79
CA ASN A 152 -10.41 7.49 -2.10
C ASN A 152 -11.93 7.33 -2.00
N ILE A 153 -12.41 6.63 -0.96
CA ILE A 153 -13.83 6.49 -0.66
C ILE A 153 -14.43 7.83 -0.18
N LEU A 154 -13.70 8.61 0.61
CA LEU A 154 -14.11 9.97 1.02
C LEU A 154 -14.15 10.93 -0.17
N MET A 155 -13.15 10.86 -1.06
CA MET A 155 -13.16 11.61 -2.33
C MET A 155 -14.36 11.19 -3.19
N MET A 156 -14.68 9.90 -3.24
CA MET A 156 -15.89 9.40 -3.91
C MET A 156 -17.17 9.98 -3.30
N LEU A 157 -17.29 10.03 -1.96
CA LEU A 157 -18.44 10.63 -1.27
C LEU A 157 -18.61 12.14 -1.57
N LEU A 158 -17.52 12.85 -1.89
CA LEU A 158 -17.57 14.26 -2.28
C LEU A 158 -17.83 14.44 -3.78
N ILE A 159 -17.29 13.57 -4.64
CA ILE A 159 -17.38 13.70 -6.10
C ILE A 159 -18.76 13.27 -6.62
N ILE A 160 -19.37 12.22 -6.05
CA ILE A 160 -20.71 11.74 -6.46
C ILE A 160 -21.78 12.84 -6.42
N PRO A 161 -21.96 13.60 -5.32
CA PRO A 161 -22.96 14.67 -5.28
C PRO A 161 -22.63 15.83 -6.23
N VAL A 162 -21.35 16.16 -6.41
CA VAL A 162 -20.92 17.21 -7.37
C VAL A 162 -21.18 16.77 -8.81
N ALA A 163 -20.91 15.50 -9.14
CA ALA A 163 -21.20 14.92 -10.45
C ALA A 163 -22.70 14.92 -10.75
N GLY A 164 -23.54 14.57 -9.77
CA GLY A 164 -25.00 14.66 -9.90
C GLY A 164 -25.48 16.08 -10.20
N MET A 165 -24.92 17.08 -9.52
CA MET A 165 -25.26 18.50 -9.78
C MET A 165 -24.87 18.98 -11.17
N ILE A 166 -23.76 18.50 -11.74
CA ILE A 166 -23.24 18.95 -13.04
C ILE A 166 -23.89 18.22 -14.22
N PHE A 167 -24.06 16.90 -14.13
CA PHE A 167 -24.42 16.06 -15.28
C PHE A 167 -25.91 15.72 -15.36
N SER A 168 -26.60 15.58 -14.22
CA SER A 168 -28.03 15.25 -14.18
C SER A 168 -28.72 15.89 -12.96
N PRO A 169 -28.99 17.20 -12.99
CA PRO A 169 -29.57 17.93 -11.85
C PRO A 169 -31.00 17.49 -11.48
N LYS A 170 -31.65 16.62 -12.27
CA LYS A 170 -33.00 16.09 -12.02
C LYS A 170 -33.03 14.59 -11.70
N ASP A 171 -31.93 13.87 -11.93
CA ASP A 171 -31.88 12.42 -11.72
C ASP A 171 -31.12 12.08 -10.44
N ASN A 172 -31.25 10.83 -10.01
CA ASN A 172 -30.57 10.33 -8.84
C ASN A 172 -29.03 10.46 -9.03
N PRO A 173 -28.28 11.14 -8.14
CA PRO A 173 -26.83 11.34 -8.29
C PRO A 173 -26.05 10.01 -8.38
N TRP A 174 -26.64 8.91 -7.93
CA TRP A 174 -26.09 7.55 -8.03
C TRP A 174 -26.13 6.98 -9.45
N GLU A 175 -27.02 7.46 -10.31
CA GLU A 175 -27.20 7.02 -11.70
C GLU A 175 -26.26 7.72 -12.68
N SER A 176 -25.54 8.75 -12.22
CA SER A 176 -24.59 9.46 -13.08
C SER A 176 -23.51 8.50 -13.63
N PRO A 177 -23.08 8.67 -14.90
CA PRO A 177 -21.99 7.86 -15.45
C PRO A 177 -20.70 7.93 -14.61
N LEU A 178 -20.41 9.11 -14.06
CA LEU A 178 -19.25 9.31 -13.19
C LEU A 178 -19.36 8.50 -11.89
N SER A 179 -20.51 8.49 -11.20
CA SER A 179 -20.67 7.69 -9.98
C SER A 179 -20.47 6.20 -10.25
N GLN A 180 -20.99 5.68 -11.37
CA GLN A 180 -20.81 4.30 -11.78
C GLN A 180 -19.32 3.96 -12.06
N MET A 181 -18.62 4.83 -12.79
CA MET A 181 -17.18 4.69 -13.04
C MET A 181 -16.37 4.69 -11.73
N PHE A 182 -16.73 5.56 -10.78
CA PHE A 182 -16.10 5.59 -9.46
C PHE A 182 -16.37 4.32 -8.65
N LEU A 183 -17.58 3.75 -8.67
CA LEU A 183 -17.89 2.48 -8.00
C LEU A 183 -17.02 1.35 -8.56
N THR A 184 -16.89 1.29 -9.88
CA THR A 184 -16.02 0.32 -10.57
C THR A 184 -14.56 0.49 -10.16
N TYR A 185 -14.07 1.74 -10.10
CA TYR A 185 -12.74 2.05 -9.58
C TYR A 185 -12.53 1.52 -8.15
N GLY A 186 -13.51 1.72 -7.26
CA GLY A 186 -13.45 1.23 -5.89
C GLY A 186 -13.32 -0.30 -5.80
N ILE A 187 -14.13 -1.04 -6.57
CA ILE A 187 -14.09 -2.50 -6.62
C ILE A 187 -12.74 -2.99 -7.16
N LEU A 188 -12.24 -2.38 -8.22
CA LEU A 188 -10.94 -2.73 -8.83
C LEU A 188 -9.78 -2.55 -7.85
N ILE A 189 -9.79 -1.50 -7.03
CA ILE A 189 -8.76 -1.32 -6.01
C ILE A 189 -8.81 -2.45 -4.97
N GLN A 190 -10.01 -2.81 -4.49
CA GLN A 190 -10.16 -3.87 -3.49
C GLN A 190 -9.68 -5.23 -4.04
N ILE A 191 -10.02 -5.54 -5.30
CA ILE A 191 -9.52 -6.74 -6.00
C ILE A 191 -7.99 -6.74 -6.08
N GLN A 192 -7.40 -5.62 -6.52
CA GLN A 192 -5.93 -5.50 -6.63
C GLN A 192 -5.25 -5.67 -5.27
N LEU A 193 -5.78 -5.08 -4.21
CA LEU A 193 -5.21 -5.22 -2.87
C LEU A 193 -5.27 -6.66 -2.36
N LEU A 194 -6.40 -7.35 -2.55
CA LEU A 194 -6.50 -8.78 -2.25
C LEU A 194 -5.50 -9.60 -3.04
N TYR A 195 -5.31 -9.28 -4.33
CA TYR A 195 -4.35 -9.95 -5.18
C TYR A 195 -2.90 -9.76 -4.69
N PHE A 196 -2.49 -8.52 -4.42
CA PHE A 196 -1.16 -8.21 -3.91
C PHE A 196 -0.89 -8.86 -2.55
N ARG A 197 -1.90 -8.87 -1.66
CA ARG A 197 -1.81 -9.57 -0.37
C ARG A 197 -1.63 -11.08 -0.56
N THR A 198 -2.38 -11.69 -1.48
CA THR A 198 -2.27 -13.13 -1.79
C THR A 198 -0.87 -13.49 -2.31
N LYS A 199 -0.24 -12.58 -3.07
CA LYS A 199 1.14 -12.73 -3.54
C LYS A 199 2.22 -12.44 -2.47
N LYS A 200 1.83 -12.13 -1.23
CA LYS A 200 2.72 -11.67 -0.15
C LYS A 200 3.57 -10.45 -0.54
N ILE A 201 3.15 -9.71 -1.57
CA ILE A 201 3.77 -8.43 -1.90
C ILE A 201 3.22 -7.46 -0.85
N ASN A 202 4.08 -7.00 0.05
CA ASN A 202 3.69 -6.10 1.14
C ASN A 202 3.31 -4.72 0.61
N VAL A 203 2.09 -4.62 0.11
CA VAL A 203 1.43 -3.33 -0.15
C VAL A 203 0.99 -2.68 1.16
N LEU A 204 0.85 -3.48 2.20
CA LEU A 204 0.51 -3.07 3.55
C LEU A 204 1.59 -3.62 4.48
N LEU A 205 2.69 -2.88 4.61
CA LEU A 205 3.64 -3.10 5.69
C LEU A 205 2.92 -2.81 7.01
N THR A 206 2.35 -3.86 7.57
CA THR A 206 1.69 -3.90 8.88
C THR A 206 2.10 -5.17 9.58
#